data_AF-X5X2W5-F1
#
_entry.id   AF-X5X2W5-F1
#
_cell.length_a   1.000
_cell.length_b   1.000
_cell.length_c   1.000
_cell.angle_alpha   90.00
_cell.angle_beta   90.00
_cell.angle_gamma   90.00
#
_symmetry.space_group_name_H-M   'P 1'
#
loop_
_entity.id
_entity.type
_entity.pdbx_description
1 polymer ?
#
loop_
_entity_poly.entity_id
_entity_poly.type
_entity_poly.pdbx_seq_one_letter_code
_entity_poly.pdbx_strand_id
1 'polypeptide(L)'
;MFRAGAHPGMSVVWKRAARFFSDRRGIAAVEFALIVPVLLIMYFITMEASQAIEASKKVSRISSMVADLVTQQTSVVNADLTDIMKIGNSSLQPYNRSVANISITAIDIRTDPNNPIPQAKVAWSWSVLDGKTGRDSNPTTSTTVPATLNVAGTFLIRVKTTLAYQPIISWSEGSEKPLGFISAFNKGKITMSETYYLRPRRATSIPCSDC
;
A
#
# COMPACT_ATOMS: atom_id res chain seq x y z
N MET A 1 53.24 -1.21 70.36
CA MET A 1 52.37 -0.02 70.27
C MET A 1 51.97 0.17 68.82
N PHE A 2 50.73 -0.18 68.47
CA PHE A 2 50.19 -0.14 67.09
C PHE A 2 50.18 1.29 66.53
N ARG A 3 50.68 1.49 65.30
CA ARG A 3 50.25 2.61 64.44
C ARG A 3 50.14 2.17 62.99
N ALA A 4 48.95 2.39 62.45
CA ALA A 4 48.42 1.87 61.20
C ALA A 4 49.13 2.42 59.95
N GLY A 5 49.62 1.51 59.11
CA GLY A 5 49.99 1.82 57.74
C GLY A 5 48.73 1.93 56.88
N ALA A 6 48.30 3.16 56.59
CA ALA A 6 47.25 3.39 55.61
C ALA A 6 47.76 3.00 54.22
N HIS A 7 47.28 1.87 53.68
CA HIS A 7 47.64 1.39 52.36
C HIS A 7 47.35 2.46 51.28
N PRO A 8 48.37 3.03 50.62
CA PRO A 8 48.18 4.10 49.64
C PRO A 8 47.31 3.65 48.44
N GLY A 9 47.22 2.34 48.17
CA GLY A 9 46.35 1.75 47.15
C GLY A 9 44.85 1.88 47.46
N MET A 10 44.42 1.69 48.71
CA MET A 10 42.99 1.76 49.07
C MET A 10 42.44 3.18 48.97
N SER A 11 43.25 4.19 49.31
CA SER A 11 42.91 5.62 49.17
C SER A 11 42.71 6.03 47.71
N VAL A 12 43.55 5.53 46.79
CA VAL A 12 43.45 5.82 45.35
C VAL A 12 42.23 5.14 44.72
N VAL A 13 41.95 3.89 45.10
CA VAL A 13 40.75 3.17 44.64
C VAL A 13 39.48 3.84 45.14
N TRP A 14 39.44 4.26 46.40
CA TRP A 14 38.28 4.94 46.98
C TRP A 14 38.04 6.33 46.35
N LYS A 15 39.10 7.09 46.08
CA LYS A 15 38.99 8.37 45.34
C LYS A 15 38.52 8.18 43.89
N ARG A 16 38.94 7.11 43.21
CA ARG A 16 38.47 6.78 41.85
C ARG A 16 37.01 6.34 41.85
N ALA A 17 36.58 5.53 42.81
CA ALA A 17 35.19 5.13 42.97
C ALA A 17 34.29 6.34 43.30
N ALA A 18 34.70 7.20 44.23
CA ALA A 18 33.96 8.42 44.54
C ALA A 18 33.86 9.37 43.33
N ARG A 19 34.93 9.46 42.51
CA ARG A 19 34.91 10.23 41.26
C ARG A 19 33.99 9.60 40.21
N PHE A 20 33.91 8.26 40.13
CA PHE A 20 32.98 7.54 39.26
C PHE A 20 31.51 7.76 39.67
N PHE A 21 31.20 7.71 40.97
CA PHE A 21 29.87 8.02 41.49
C PHE A 21 29.49 9.52 41.39
N SER A 22 30.48 10.41 41.36
CA SER A 22 30.27 11.85 41.15
C SER A 22 30.26 12.25 39.66
N ASP A 23 30.48 11.32 38.73
CA ASP A 23 30.56 11.64 37.30
C ASP A 23 29.17 11.71 36.68
N ARG A 24 28.64 12.92 36.56
CA ARG A 24 27.36 13.22 35.91
C ARG A 24 27.29 12.75 34.46
N ARG A 25 28.44 12.48 33.81
CA ARG A 25 28.49 11.92 32.45
C ARG A 25 27.99 10.47 32.40
N GLY A 26 28.17 9.70 33.48
CA GLY A 26 27.65 8.33 33.59
C GLY A 26 26.12 8.30 33.63
N ILE A 27 25.51 9.25 34.34
CA ILE A 27 24.05 9.41 34.39
C ILE A 27 23.51 9.83 33.02
N ALA A 28 24.17 10.79 32.35
CA ALA A 28 23.80 11.20 31.01
C ALA A 28 23.89 10.04 29.98
N ALA A 29 24.86 9.13 30.12
CA ALA A 29 24.96 7.96 29.26
C ALA A 29 23.80 6.98 29.45
N VAL A 30 23.30 6.80 30.68
CA VAL A 30 22.13 5.95 30.97
C VAL A 30 20.85 6.59 30.44
N GLU A 31 20.66 7.90 30.62
CA GLU A 31 19.51 8.62 30.05
C GLU A 31 19.50 8.52 28.51
N PHE A 32 20.65 8.70 27.87
CA PHE A 32 20.80 8.52 26.43
C PHE A 32 20.47 7.08 26.00
N ALA A 33 20.98 6.07 26.73
CA ALA A 33 20.70 4.67 26.44
C ALA A 33 19.20 4.31 26.53
N LEU A 34 18.42 5.03 27.35
CA LEU A 34 16.98 4.85 27.47
C LEU A 34 16.18 5.64 26.42
N ILE A 35 16.61 6.85 26.06
CA ILE A 35 15.89 7.73 25.13
C ILE A 35 16.12 7.32 23.67
N VAL A 36 17.35 6.95 23.31
CA VAL A 36 17.72 6.61 21.92
C VAL A 36 16.86 5.49 21.32
N PRO A 37 16.57 4.38 22.00
CA PRO A 37 15.69 3.35 21.47
C PRO A 37 14.30 3.89 21.08
N VAL A 38 13.73 4.77 21.91
CA VAL A 38 12.41 5.38 21.64
C VAL A 38 12.47 6.30 20.42
N LEU A 39 13.52 7.12 20.32
CA LEU A 39 13.73 8.01 19.18
C LEU A 39 13.90 7.23 17.87
N LEU A 40 14.66 6.13 17.89
CA LEU A 40 14.86 5.27 16.73
C LEU A 40 13.55 4.62 16.28
N ILE A 41 12.76 4.09 17.22
CA ILE A 41 11.44 3.51 16.90
C ILE A 41 10.54 4.56 16.25
N MET A 42 10.45 5.76 16.82
CA MET A 42 9.61 6.83 16.27
C MET A 42 10.09 7.28 14.88
N TYR A 43 11.41 7.38 14.68
CA TYR A 43 12.00 7.69 13.38
C TYR A 43 11.63 6.65 12.32
N PHE A 44 11.78 5.37 12.63
CA PHE A 44 11.48 4.28 11.71
C PHE A 44 9.97 4.17 11.40
N ILE A 45 9.11 4.35 12.41
CA ILE A 45 7.65 4.36 12.20
C ILE A 45 7.24 5.50 11.27
N THR A 46 7.76 6.71 11.50
CA THR A 46 7.41 7.88 10.67
C THR A 46 7.91 7.74 9.23
N MET A 47 9.12 7.19 9.04
CA MET A 47 9.66 6.85 7.73
C MET A 47 8.77 5.83 6.99
N GLU A 48 8.38 4.74 7.64
CA GLU A 48 7.51 3.72 7.02
C GLU A 48 6.11 4.24 6.72
N ALA A 49 5.52 5.00 7.64
CA ALA A 49 4.21 5.60 7.43
C ALA A 49 4.21 6.52 6.20
N SER A 50 5.27 7.33 6.04
CA SER A 50 5.42 8.23 4.89
C SER A 50 5.45 7.46 3.57
N GLN A 51 6.22 6.37 3.51
CA GLN A 51 6.29 5.53 2.31
C GLN A 51 5.00 4.78 2.01
N ALA A 52 4.31 4.28 3.04
CA ALA A 52 3.02 3.61 2.88
C ALA A 52 1.96 4.59 2.33
N ILE A 53 1.92 5.82 2.83
CA ILE A 53 1.03 6.87 2.31
C ILE A 53 1.38 7.21 0.86
N GLU A 54 2.66 7.32 0.52
CA GLU A 54 3.08 7.58 -0.86
C GLU A 54 2.64 6.45 -1.80
N ALA A 55 2.82 5.19 -1.40
CA ALA A 55 2.38 4.03 -2.17
C ALA A 55 0.86 4.02 -2.35
N SER A 56 0.09 4.31 -1.29
CA SER A 56 -1.37 4.43 -1.38
C SER A 56 -1.80 5.53 -2.36
N LYS A 57 -1.16 6.71 -2.33
CA LYS A 57 -1.42 7.79 -3.30
C LYS A 57 -1.11 7.37 -4.74
N LYS A 58 -0.05 6.59 -4.95
CA LYS A 58 0.29 6.05 -6.27
C LYS A 58 -0.77 5.07 -6.76
N VAL A 59 -1.24 4.17 -5.89
CA VAL A 59 -2.34 3.25 -6.21
C VAL A 59 -3.59 4.01 -6.66
N SER A 60 -3.98 5.05 -5.93
CA SER A 60 -5.16 5.85 -6.30
C SER A 60 -4.95 6.61 -7.61
N ARG A 61 -3.74 7.17 -7.82
CA ARG A 61 -3.38 7.84 -9.08
C ARG A 61 -3.45 6.87 -10.27
N ILE A 62 -2.95 5.66 -10.12
CA ILE A 62 -2.99 4.63 -11.17
C ILE A 62 -4.43 4.30 -11.55
N SER A 63 -5.30 4.04 -10.57
CA SER A 63 -6.72 3.77 -10.83
C SER A 63 -7.39 4.90 -11.60
N SER A 64 -7.17 6.16 -11.20
CA SER A 64 -7.74 7.32 -11.88
C SER A 64 -7.18 7.49 -13.30
N MET A 65 -5.87 7.38 -13.49
CA MET A 65 -5.23 7.54 -14.80
C MET A 65 -5.67 6.46 -15.79
N VAL A 66 -5.72 5.19 -15.36
CA VAL A 66 -6.19 4.09 -16.21
C VAL A 66 -7.67 4.31 -16.57
N ALA A 67 -8.51 4.69 -15.61
CA ALA A 67 -9.92 4.98 -15.88
C ALA A 67 -10.07 6.15 -16.88
N ASP A 68 -9.27 7.21 -16.73
CA ASP A 68 -9.29 8.35 -17.64
C ASP A 68 -8.81 8.00 -19.05
N LEU A 69 -7.78 7.15 -19.19
CA LEU A 69 -7.28 6.71 -20.49
C LEU A 69 -8.30 5.82 -21.21
N VAL A 70 -8.94 4.89 -20.50
CA VAL A 70 -9.97 4.01 -21.06
C VAL A 70 -11.21 4.80 -21.47
N THR A 71 -11.70 5.71 -20.62
CA THR A 71 -12.94 6.48 -20.89
C THR A 71 -12.81 7.47 -22.03
N GLN A 72 -11.60 7.81 -22.45
CA GLN A 72 -11.35 8.64 -23.62
C GLN A 72 -11.41 7.86 -24.94
N GLN A 73 -11.37 6.52 -24.91
CA GLN A 73 -11.49 5.70 -26.10
C GLN A 73 -12.95 5.56 -26.54
N THR A 74 -13.16 5.39 -27.84
CA THR A 74 -14.48 5.08 -28.42
C THR A 74 -14.74 3.58 -28.50
N SER A 75 -13.67 2.78 -28.56
CA SER A 75 -13.64 1.31 -28.55
C SER A 75 -12.25 0.88 -28.09
N VAL A 76 -12.11 -0.32 -27.54
CA VAL A 76 -10.81 -0.84 -27.09
C VAL A 76 -10.54 -2.24 -27.62
N VAL A 77 -9.27 -2.59 -27.73
CA VAL A 77 -8.80 -3.98 -27.90
C VAL A 77 -7.86 -4.37 -26.76
N ASN A 78 -7.56 -5.67 -26.60
CA ASN A 78 -6.62 -6.15 -25.57
C ASN A 78 -5.25 -5.46 -25.64
N ALA A 79 -4.77 -5.13 -26.85
CA ALA A 79 -3.52 -4.41 -27.04
C ALA A 79 -3.56 -3.01 -26.41
N ASP A 80 -4.65 -2.25 -26.61
CA ASP A 80 -4.84 -0.92 -26.02
C ASP A 80 -4.83 -1.00 -24.48
N LEU A 81 -5.56 -1.98 -23.92
CA LEU A 81 -5.63 -2.20 -22.48
C LEU A 81 -4.26 -2.59 -21.90
N THR A 82 -3.49 -3.39 -22.64
CA THR A 82 -2.12 -3.76 -22.27
C THR A 82 -1.19 -2.54 -22.24
N ASP A 83 -1.29 -1.65 -23.22
CA ASP A 83 -0.45 -0.45 -23.28
C ASP A 83 -0.84 0.60 -22.22
N ILE A 84 -2.14 0.78 -21.98
CA ILE A 84 -2.64 1.59 -20.84
C ILE A 84 -2.11 1.03 -19.51
N MET A 85 -2.03 -0.30 -19.40
CA MET A 85 -1.52 -0.95 -18.19
C MET A 85 -0.03 -0.73 -17.96
N LYS A 86 0.77 -0.74 -19.03
CA LYS A 86 2.21 -0.42 -18.94
C LYS A 86 2.43 1.00 -18.40
N ILE A 87 1.60 1.96 -18.82
CA ILE A 87 1.61 3.35 -18.32
C ILE A 87 1.22 3.41 -16.83
N GLY A 88 0.22 2.61 -16.42
CA GLY A 88 -0.15 2.47 -15.01
C GLY A 88 1.02 1.96 -14.16
N ASN A 89 1.68 0.89 -14.60
CA ASN A 89 2.81 0.29 -13.89
C ASN A 89 4.05 1.22 -13.84
N SER A 90 4.35 1.98 -14.91
CA SER A 90 5.45 2.94 -14.86
C SER A 90 5.22 4.04 -13.82
N SER A 91 3.96 4.37 -13.54
CA SER A 91 3.59 5.39 -12.54
C SER A 91 3.80 4.93 -11.09
N LEU A 92 4.04 3.64 -10.87
CA LEU A 92 4.36 3.10 -9.54
C LEU A 92 5.82 3.39 -9.14
N GLN A 93 6.70 3.64 -10.12
CA GLN A 93 8.12 3.89 -9.86
C GLN A 93 8.35 5.07 -8.89
N PRO A 94 9.44 5.05 -8.09
CA PRO A 94 10.46 4.00 -7.96
C PRO A 94 10.05 2.79 -7.09
N TYR A 95 8.79 2.69 -6.65
CA TYR A 95 8.36 1.54 -5.85
C TYR A 95 8.36 0.25 -6.71
N ASN A 96 9.16 -0.74 -6.33
CA ASN A 96 9.35 -1.99 -7.08
C ASN A 96 9.26 -3.26 -6.21
N ARG A 97 8.84 -3.13 -4.95
CA ARG A 97 8.79 -4.24 -3.99
C ARG A 97 7.63 -5.20 -4.27
N SER A 98 6.55 -4.70 -4.85
CA SER A 98 5.43 -5.51 -5.30
C SER A 98 4.81 -4.98 -6.58
N VAL A 99 4.10 -5.86 -7.28
CA VAL A 99 3.39 -5.55 -8.53
C VAL A 99 1.96 -5.14 -8.20
N ALA A 100 1.47 -4.09 -8.86
CA ALA A 100 0.07 -3.69 -8.74
C ALA A 100 -0.81 -4.58 -9.62
N ASN A 101 -1.89 -5.10 -9.04
CA ASN A 101 -2.94 -5.81 -9.74
C ASN A 101 -4.04 -4.82 -10.12
N ILE A 102 -4.36 -4.72 -11.39
CA ILE A 102 -5.32 -3.73 -11.89
C ILE A 102 -6.38 -4.47 -12.70
N SER A 103 -7.65 -4.27 -12.34
CA SER A 103 -8.79 -4.77 -13.09
C SER A 103 -9.64 -3.62 -13.61
N ILE A 104 -10.05 -3.75 -14.86
CA ILE A 104 -10.89 -2.84 -15.63
C ILE A 104 -12.17 -3.61 -15.92
N THR A 105 -13.31 -3.06 -15.52
CA THR A 105 -14.62 -3.62 -15.79
C THR A 105 -15.47 -2.56 -16.47
N ALA A 106 -15.92 -2.84 -17.69
CA ALA A 106 -16.99 -2.08 -18.29
C ALA A 106 -18.33 -2.60 -17.80
N ILE A 107 -19.19 -1.69 -17.37
CA ILE A 107 -20.47 -1.98 -16.74
C ILE A 107 -21.54 -1.24 -17.50
N ASP A 108 -22.53 -1.98 -17.98
CA ASP A 108 -23.72 -1.46 -18.60
C ASP A 108 -24.89 -1.56 -17.59
N ILE A 109 -25.49 -0.42 -17.27
CA ILE A 109 -26.62 -0.35 -16.35
C ILE A 109 -27.90 -0.26 -17.18
N ARG A 110 -28.61 -1.39 -17.24
CA ARG A 110 -29.85 -1.52 -18.00
C ARG A 110 -31.02 -1.81 -17.09
N THR A 111 -32.19 -1.30 -17.47
CA THR A 111 -33.47 -1.72 -16.90
C THR A 111 -34.00 -2.89 -17.73
N ASP A 112 -34.45 -3.94 -17.04
CA ASP A 112 -35.15 -5.04 -17.70
C ASP A 112 -36.60 -4.60 -17.94
N PRO A 113 -37.20 -4.87 -19.12
CA PRO A 113 -38.63 -4.64 -19.34
C PRO A 113 -39.54 -5.24 -18.26
N ASN A 114 -39.10 -6.34 -17.62
CA ASN A 114 -39.85 -7.04 -16.57
C ASN A 114 -39.49 -6.58 -15.14
N ASN A 115 -38.47 -5.74 -14.97
CA ASN A 115 -38.04 -5.24 -13.66
C ASN A 115 -37.55 -3.78 -13.75
N PRO A 116 -38.28 -2.82 -13.16
CA PRO A 116 -37.94 -1.40 -13.23
C PRO A 116 -36.66 -1.04 -12.44
N ILE A 117 -36.10 -1.97 -11.68
CA ILE A 117 -34.86 -1.75 -10.92
C ILE A 117 -33.66 -1.79 -11.89
N PRO A 118 -32.80 -0.76 -11.91
CA PRO A 118 -31.60 -0.75 -12.75
C PRO A 118 -30.64 -1.88 -12.35
N GLN A 119 -30.24 -2.69 -13.33
CA GLN A 119 -29.30 -3.80 -13.17
C GLN A 119 -27.97 -3.46 -13.82
N ALA A 120 -26.91 -3.40 -13.01
CA ALA A 120 -25.54 -3.28 -13.48
C ALA A 120 -25.02 -4.65 -13.95
N LYS A 121 -24.73 -4.77 -15.24
CA LYS A 121 -24.17 -5.98 -15.86
C LYS A 121 -22.80 -5.69 -16.44
N VAL A 122 -21.88 -6.64 -16.33
CA VAL A 122 -20.55 -6.54 -16.94
C VAL A 122 -20.70 -6.61 -18.45
N ALA A 123 -20.25 -5.59 -19.18
CA ALA A 123 -20.16 -5.60 -20.63
C ALA A 123 -18.92 -6.39 -21.09
N TRP A 124 -17.77 -6.06 -20.52
CA TRP A 124 -16.51 -6.77 -20.66
C TRP A 124 -15.63 -6.48 -19.45
N SER A 125 -14.58 -7.29 -19.27
CA SER A 125 -13.59 -7.02 -18.23
C SER A 125 -12.22 -7.48 -18.67
N TRP A 126 -11.21 -6.87 -18.07
CA TRP A 126 -9.81 -7.15 -18.33
C TRP A 126 -9.01 -6.89 -17.07
N SER A 127 -8.05 -7.74 -16.73
CA SER A 127 -7.23 -7.59 -15.55
C SER A 127 -5.79 -8.02 -15.79
N VAL A 128 -4.90 -7.44 -14.99
CA VAL A 128 -3.54 -7.96 -14.80
C VAL A 128 -3.39 -8.38 -13.35
N LEU A 129 -3.07 -9.66 -13.18
CA LEU A 129 -2.80 -10.29 -11.89
C LEU A 129 -1.39 -10.89 -11.96
N ASP A 130 -0.48 -10.38 -11.14
CA ASP A 130 0.92 -10.84 -11.08
C ASP A 130 1.61 -10.87 -12.46
N GLY A 131 1.38 -9.83 -13.26
CA GLY A 131 1.96 -9.69 -14.61
C GLY A 131 1.29 -10.54 -15.70
N LYS A 132 0.25 -11.32 -15.36
CA LYS A 132 -0.54 -12.10 -16.32
C LYS A 132 -1.82 -11.36 -16.64
N THR A 133 -2.11 -11.20 -17.94
CA THR A 133 -3.34 -10.63 -18.44
C THR A 133 -4.45 -11.68 -18.42
N GLY A 134 -5.67 -11.28 -18.09
CA GLY A 134 -6.84 -12.16 -18.10
C GLY A 134 -8.15 -11.38 -18.06
N ARG A 135 -9.25 -12.12 -17.97
CA ARG A 135 -10.59 -11.57 -17.77
C ARG A 135 -10.94 -11.63 -16.28
N ASP A 136 -11.45 -10.53 -15.72
CA ASP A 136 -11.80 -10.43 -14.29
C ASP A 136 -13.19 -11.00 -13.97
N SER A 137 -14.13 -10.87 -14.90
CA SER A 137 -15.53 -11.26 -14.77
C SER A 137 -16.14 -11.56 -16.14
N ASN A 138 -17.01 -12.57 -16.21
CA ASN A 138 -17.65 -12.95 -17.47
C ASN A 138 -18.65 -11.87 -17.92
N PRO A 139 -18.78 -11.58 -19.23
CA PRO A 139 -19.84 -10.70 -19.72
C PRO A 139 -21.22 -11.15 -19.25
N THR A 140 -22.13 -10.20 -19.11
CA THR A 140 -23.52 -10.35 -18.63
C THR A 140 -23.68 -10.72 -17.16
N THR A 141 -22.59 -11.01 -16.44
CA THR A 141 -22.63 -11.22 -14.98
C THR A 141 -23.11 -9.95 -14.28
N SER A 142 -24.06 -10.09 -13.35
CA SER A 142 -24.51 -8.99 -12.50
C SER A 142 -23.37 -8.52 -11.59
N THR A 143 -23.18 -7.22 -11.48
CA THR A 143 -22.16 -6.62 -10.62
C THR A 143 -22.77 -5.53 -9.75
N THR A 144 -22.05 -5.12 -8.71
CA THR A 144 -22.48 -4.04 -7.82
C THR A 144 -21.82 -2.73 -8.18
N VAL A 145 -22.62 -1.67 -8.13
CA VAL A 145 -22.22 -0.28 -8.35
C VAL A 145 -22.83 0.54 -7.20
N PRO A 146 -22.14 1.58 -6.69
CA PRO A 146 -22.71 2.47 -5.70
C PRO A 146 -24.09 2.99 -6.12
N ALA A 147 -25.03 3.09 -5.16
CA ALA A 147 -26.42 3.44 -5.45
C ALA A 147 -26.56 4.77 -6.21
N THR A 148 -25.68 5.75 -5.93
CA THR A 148 -25.64 7.05 -6.60
C THR A 148 -25.23 6.99 -8.08
N LEU A 149 -24.55 5.92 -8.49
CA LEU A 149 -24.09 5.68 -9.86
C LEU A 149 -24.98 4.67 -10.60
N ASN A 150 -25.89 3.98 -9.91
CA ASN A 150 -26.78 2.98 -10.50
C ASN A 150 -27.96 3.64 -11.25
N VAL A 151 -27.66 4.37 -12.32
CA VAL A 151 -28.63 5.09 -13.15
C VAL A 151 -28.87 4.30 -14.44
N ALA A 152 -30.14 4.02 -14.74
CA ALA A 152 -30.53 3.29 -15.95
C ALA A 152 -30.04 3.99 -17.23
N GLY A 153 -29.63 3.19 -18.23
CA GLY A 153 -29.15 3.68 -19.51
C GLY A 153 -27.75 4.30 -19.45
N THR A 154 -26.99 4.07 -18.37
CA THR A 154 -25.63 4.58 -18.24
C THR A 154 -24.58 3.49 -18.36
N PHE A 155 -23.43 3.86 -18.91
CA PHE A 155 -22.27 3.00 -19.02
C PHE A 155 -21.16 3.53 -18.13
N LEU A 156 -20.51 2.63 -17.40
CA LEU A 156 -19.45 2.95 -16.44
C LEU A 156 -18.23 2.09 -16.72
N ILE A 157 -17.06 2.70 -16.60
CA ILE A 157 -15.78 2.01 -16.49
C ILE A 157 -15.40 2.02 -15.01
N ARG A 158 -15.31 0.83 -14.43
CA ARG A 158 -14.76 0.62 -13.09
C ARG A 158 -13.31 0.18 -13.23
N VAL A 159 -12.40 0.88 -12.56
CA VAL A 159 -11.00 0.45 -12.44
C VAL A 159 -10.69 0.20 -10.98
N LYS A 160 -10.23 -1.00 -10.66
CA LYS A 160 -9.78 -1.38 -9.33
C LYS A 160 -8.28 -1.70 -9.38
N THR A 161 -7.49 -0.94 -8.63
CA THR A 161 -6.07 -1.24 -8.42
C THR A 161 -5.88 -1.78 -7.02
N THR A 162 -5.10 -2.85 -6.88
CA THR A 162 -4.74 -3.48 -5.62
C THR A 162 -3.23 -3.68 -5.58
N LEU A 163 -2.58 -3.23 -4.52
CA LEU A 163 -1.15 -3.37 -4.30
C LEU A 163 -0.91 -3.99 -2.94
N ALA A 164 -0.13 -5.06 -2.90
CA ALA A 164 0.32 -5.68 -1.66
C ALA A 164 1.58 -4.94 -1.16
N TYR A 165 1.40 -3.85 -0.40
CA TYR A 165 2.52 -3.04 0.09
C TYR A 165 3.42 -3.85 1.03
N GLN A 166 4.73 -3.79 0.77
CA GLN A 166 5.76 -4.41 1.59
C GLN A 166 6.57 -3.31 2.30
N PRO A 167 6.59 -3.25 3.65
CA PRO A 167 7.42 -2.31 4.41
C PRO A 167 8.92 -2.45 4.12
N ILE A 168 9.75 -1.42 4.32
CA ILE A 168 11.23 -1.59 4.22
C ILE A 168 11.70 -2.38 5.45
N ILE A 169 11.10 -2.09 6.60
CA ILE A 169 11.44 -2.70 7.89
C ILE A 169 10.77 -4.07 8.07
N SER A 170 10.71 -4.88 7.01
CA SER A 170 10.36 -6.30 7.12
C SER A 170 11.61 -7.06 7.57
N TRP A 171 11.73 -7.27 8.87
CA TRP A 171 12.83 -8.03 9.43
C TRP A 171 12.57 -9.53 9.24
N SER A 172 13.13 -10.06 8.15
CA SER A 172 13.33 -11.50 7.91
C SER A 172 12.05 -12.37 7.85
N GLU A 173 11.73 -12.82 6.63
CA GLU A 173 10.81 -13.95 6.37
C GLU A 173 11.35 -15.31 6.90
N GLY A 174 12.54 -15.35 7.50
CA GLY A 174 13.25 -16.59 7.87
C GLY A 174 13.65 -16.74 9.35
N SER A 175 13.33 -15.77 10.21
CA SER A 175 13.66 -15.85 11.65
C SER A 175 12.38 -15.83 12.47
N GLU A 176 12.31 -16.78 13.41
CA GLU A 176 11.18 -17.06 14.26
C GLU A 176 10.45 -15.81 14.78
N LYS A 177 9.13 -15.95 14.81
CA LYS A 177 8.13 -15.06 15.43
C LYS A 177 8.75 -13.91 16.22
N PRO A 178 8.76 -12.71 15.63
CA PRO A 178 8.94 -11.47 16.36
C PRO A 178 8.29 -11.44 17.74
N LEU A 179 9.08 -11.39 18.80
CA LEU A 179 8.55 -11.12 20.14
C LEU A 179 8.30 -9.61 20.29
N GLY A 180 7.12 -9.23 20.81
CA GLY A 180 6.78 -7.84 21.16
C GLY A 180 6.19 -6.98 20.03
N PHE A 181 6.25 -5.65 20.21
CA PHE A 181 5.66 -4.61 19.33
C PHE A 181 6.03 -4.73 17.85
N ILE A 182 7.16 -5.37 17.55
CA ILE A 182 7.72 -5.45 16.19
C ILE A 182 7.05 -6.56 15.36
N SER A 183 6.21 -7.41 15.98
CA SER A 183 5.37 -8.41 15.30
C SER A 183 4.26 -7.81 14.43
N ALA A 184 3.80 -6.59 14.75
CA ALA A 184 2.82 -5.86 13.95
C ALA A 184 3.35 -5.49 12.55
N PHE A 185 4.66 -5.33 12.40
CA PHE A 185 5.31 -5.00 11.12
C PHE A 185 5.69 -6.24 10.29
N ASN A 186 5.64 -7.44 10.88
CA ASN A 186 6.06 -8.68 10.22
C ASN A 186 4.86 -9.55 9.77
N LYS A 187 3.65 -9.26 10.26
CA LYS A 187 2.43 -9.92 9.79
C LYS A 187 1.91 -9.27 8.51
N GLY A 188 2.54 -9.61 7.41
CA GLY A 188 1.87 -9.67 6.13
C GLY A 188 1.79 -8.35 5.38
N LYS A 189 1.82 -8.50 4.07
CA LYS A 189 1.68 -7.44 3.09
C LYS A 189 0.44 -6.60 3.41
N ILE A 190 0.57 -5.28 3.43
CA ILE A 190 -0.57 -4.38 3.64
C ILE A 190 -1.25 -4.18 2.29
N THR A 191 -2.43 -4.79 2.12
CA THR A 191 -3.18 -4.64 0.86
C THR A 191 -3.80 -3.26 0.78
N MET A 192 -3.29 -2.44 -0.14
CA MET A 192 -3.85 -1.14 -0.52
C MET A 192 -4.71 -1.32 -1.75
N SER A 193 -5.94 -0.83 -1.74
CA SER A 193 -6.82 -0.93 -2.90
C SER A 193 -7.59 0.35 -3.13
N GLU A 194 -7.73 0.74 -4.40
CA GLU A 194 -8.53 1.90 -4.81
C GLU A 194 -9.44 1.53 -5.98
N THR A 195 -10.69 1.97 -5.94
CA THR A 195 -11.67 1.74 -7.02
C THR A 195 -12.23 3.07 -7.53
N TYR A 196 -12.08 3.32 -8.84
CA TYR A 196 -12.67 4.47 -9.52
C TYR A 196 -13.77 4.04 -10.47
N TYR A 197 -14.81 4.88 -10.56
CA TYR A 197 -15.90 4.73 -11.53
C TYR A 197 -15.97 5.99 -12.37
N LEU A 198 -15.91 5.84 -13.69
CA LEU A 198 -16.02 6.96 -14.62
C LEU A 198 -16.97 6.62 -15.76
N ARG A 199 -17.64 7.63 -16.29
CA ARG A 199 -18.42 7.51 -17.53
C ARG A 199 -17.49 7.70 -18.74
N PRO A 200 -17.74 7.01 -19.86
CA PRO A 200 -17.10 7.34 -21.13
C PRO A 200 -17.24 8.83 -21.47
N ARG A 201 -16.16 9.44 -21.98
CA ARG A 201 -16.11 10.88 -22.29
C ARG A 201 -16.39 11.19 -23.76
N ARG A 202 -16.13 10.25 -24.66
CA ARG A 202 -16.28 10.43 -26.12
C ARG A 202 -17.42 9.62 -26.75
N ALA A 203 -17.96 8.64 -26.04
CA ALA A 203 -18.99 7.73 -26.54
C ALA A 203 -20.03 7.44 -25.44
N THR A 204 -21.15 6.82 -25.78
CA THR A 204 -22.15 6.36 -24.79
C THR A 204 -21.83 4.98 -24.22
N SER A 205 -21.06 4.18 -24.96
CA SER A 205 -20.52 2.89 -24.55
C SER A 205 -19.13 2.70 -25.16
N ILE A 206 -18.34 1.82 -24.56
CA ILE A 206 -17.01 1.47 -25.08
C ILE A 206 -17.02 -0.04 -25.28
N PRO A 207 -17.25 -0.54 -26.51
CA PRO A 207 -17.16 -1.97 -26.78
C PRO A 207 -15.69 -2.42 -26.75
N CYS A 208 -15.48 -3.67 -26.36
CA CYS A 208 -14.22 -4.36 -26.62
C CYS A 208 -14.47 -5.48 -27.63
N SER A 209 -13.66 -5.56 -28.69
CA SER A 209 -13.85 -6.55 -29.76
C SER A 209 -13.18 -7.89 -29.48
N ASP A 210 -12.16 -7.95 -28.63
CA ASP A 210 -11.38 -9.15 -28.32
C ASP A 210 -11.24 -9.43 -26.80
N CYS A 211 -11.97 -8.68 -25.97
CA CYS A 211 -12.17 -8.95 -24.54
C CYS A 211 -13.45 -9.77 -24.30
#